data_AF-A0A202ED13-F1
#
_entry.id   AF-A0A202ED13-F1
#
_cell.length_a   1.000
_cell.length_b   1.000
_cell.length_c   1.000
_cell.angle_alpha   90.00
_cell.angle_beta   90.00
_cell.angle_gamma   90.00
#
_symmetry.space_group_name_H-M   'P 1'
#
loop_
_entity.id
_entity.type
_entity.pdbx_description
1 polymer ?
#
loop_
_entity_poly.entity_id
_entity_poly.type
_entity_poly.pdbx_seq_one_letter_code
_entity_poly.pdbx_strand_id
1 'polypeptide(L)'
;MARMHTRRRGSSGSDKPTADEPPEWSDVDADEIEDRVVELAEQGHDPSQIGIKLRDEGVTGTPVPDVKLATGKKLTEILEENDAQSDIPADLRNLMERAVRLREHVQQNPQDYQNKRSLQNTESKVRRLVAYYRGDELEADFQYSYDVAVELLEEN
;
A
#
# COMPACT_ATOMS: atom_id res chain seq x y z
N MET A 1 -12.06 2.54 -12.74
CA MET A 1 -12.71 3.76 -12.21
C MET A 1 -12.02 4.99 -12.77
N ALA A 2 -12.75 5.95 -13.33
CA ALA A 2 -12.18 7.24 -13.70
C ALA A 2 -11.46 7.84 -12.47
N ARG A 3 -10.28 8.41 -12.69
CA ARG A 3 -9.43 8.96 -11.62
C ARG A 3 -10.22 10.02 -10.83
N MET A 4 -10.48 9.77 -9.54
CA MET A 4 -11.49 10.45 -8.70
C MET A 4 -11.48 12.00 -8.73
N HIS A 5 -10.31 12.63 -8.81
CA HIS A 5 -10.16 14.09 -8.78
C HIS A 5 -9.55 14.68 -10.07
N THR A 6 -9.75 14.02 -11.22
CA THR A 6 -9.28 14.54 -12.51
C THR A 6 -10.24 14.22 -13.64
N ARG A 7 -10.14 15.00 -14.72
CA ARG A 7 -11.00 14.91 -15.91
C ARG A 7 -10.54 13.87 -16.93
N ARG A 8 -9.37 13.25 -16.72
CA ARG A 8 -8.77 12.27 -17.66
C ARG A 8 -9.47 10.91 -17.56
N ARG A 9 -9.57 10.22 -18.70
CA ARG A 9 -10.25 8.91 -18.84
C ARG A 9 -9.33 7.75 -19.27
N GLY A 10 -8.00 7.91 -19.18
CA GLY A 10 -7.07 6.84 -19.52
C GLY A 10 -7.21 5.62 -18.61
N SER A 11 -7.05 4.43 -19.17
CA SER A 11 -7.05 3.14 -18.49
C SER A 11 -5.65 2.53 -18.52
N SER A 12 -5.19 2.04 -17.37
CA SER A 12 -3.98 1.24 -17.22
C SER A 12 -4.20 0.35 -15.99
N GLY A 13 -3.85 -0.92 -16.10
CA GLY A 13 -4.01 -1.93 -15.07
C GLY A 13 -3.27 -3.20 -15.50
N SER A 14 -3.05 -4.10 -14.56
CA SER A 14 -2.53 -5.44 -14.84
C SER A 14 -3.66 -6.36 -15.30
N ASP A 15 -3.42 -7.15 -16.33
CA ASP A 15 -4.28 -8.25 -16.73
C ASP A 15 -3.69 -9.54 -16.14
N LYS A 16 -4.47 -10.21 -15.28
CA LYS A 16 -4.04 -11.49 -14.69
C LYS A 16 -4.15 -12.61 -15.72
N PRO A 17 -3.20 -13.57 -15.75
CA PRO A 17 -3.36 -14.80 -16.52
C PRO A 17 -4.63 -15.55 -16.10
N THR A 18 -5.22 -16.30 -17.03
CA THR A 18 -6.42 -17.12 -16.77
C THR A 18 -6.13 -18.41 -15.99
N ALA A 19 -4.85 -18.76 -15.79
CA ALA A 19 -4.46 -19.97 -15.08
C ALA A 19 -4.81 -19.85 -13.59
N ASP A 20 -5.34 -20.95 -13.04
CA ASP A 20 -5.68 -21.06 -11.62
C ASP A 20 -4.56 -21.77 -10.81
N GLU A 21 -3.57 -22.34 -11.50
CA GLU A 21 -2.38 -22.94 -10.92
C GLU A 21 -1.13 -22.06 -11.13
N PRO A 22 -0.15 -22.09 -10.19
CA PRO A 22 1.14 -21.45 -10.41
C PRO A 22 1.84 -22.06 -11.64
N PRO A 23 2.60 -21.26 -12.41
CA PRO A 23 3.28 -21.77 -13.59
C PRO A 23 4.37 -22.77 -13.20
N GLU A 24 4.58 -23.81 -14.01
CA GLU A 24 5.50 -24.92 -13.71
C GLU A 24 6.96 -24.49 -13.41
N TRP A 25 7.39 -23.34 -13.92
CA TRP A 25 8.73 -22.81 -13.67
C TRP A 25 8.87 -22.04 -12.35
N SER A 26 7.76 -21.70 -11.70
CA SER A 26 7.66 -21.02 -10.40
C SER A 26 7.33 -22.06 -9.31
N ASP A 27 8.08 -23.14 -9.28
CA ASP A 27 7.92 -24.22 -8.30
C ASP A 27 8.70 -23.87 -7.04
N VAL A 28 8.06 -23.14 -6.14
CA VAL A 28 8.59 -22.73 -4.83
C VAL A 28 7.59 -23.15 -3.77
N ASP A 29 8.07 -23.72 -2.67
CA ASP A 29 7.21 -24.18 -1.59
C ASP A 29 6.47 -23.00 -0.96
N ALA A 30 5.18 -23.20 -0.62
CA ALA A 30 4.34 -22.14 -0.06
C ALA A 30 4.93 -21.58 1.25
N ASP A 31 5.50 -22.45 2.09
CA ASP A 31 6.12 -22.06 3.36
C ASP A 31 7.33 -21.14 3.13
N GLU A 32 8.16 -21.42 2.12
CA GLU A 32 9.32 -20.56 1.78
C GLU A 32 8.88 -19.19 1.25
N ILE A 33 7.74 -19.12 0.54
CA ILE A 33 7.14 -17.86 0.10
C ILE A 33 6.64 -17.06 1.29
N GLU A 34 5.95 -17.70 2.24
CA GLU A 34 5.45 -17.06 3.46
C GLU A 34 6.62 -16.50 4.31
N ASP A 35 7.67 -17.29 4.53
CA ASP A 35 8.88 -16.88 5.24
C ASP A 35 9.52 -15.66 4.57
N ARG A 36 9.63 -15.66 3.23
CA ARG A 36 10.19 -14.53 2.47
C ARG A 36 9.32 -13.28 2.56
N VAL A 37 7.99 -13.42 2.61
CA VAL A 37 7.06 -12.31 2.81
C VAL A 37 7.32 -11.64 4.16
N VAL A 38 7.42 -12.44 5.22
CA VAL A 38 7.67 -11.95 6.59
C VAL A 38 9.05 -11.27 6.66
N GLU A 39 10.09 -11.90 6.12
CA GLU A 39 11.45 -11.33 6.08
C GLU A 39 11.49 -9.95 5.40
N LEU A 40 10.77 -9.79 4.28
CA LEU A 40 10.71 -8.52 3.57
C LEU A 40 9.88 -7.47 4.34
N ALA A 41 8.86 -7.87 5.07
CA ALA A 41 8.08 -6.98 5.93
C ALA A 41 8.91 -6.47 7.11
N GLU A 42 9.70 -7.35 7.75
CA GLU A 42 10.66 -6.98 8.82
C GLU A 42 11.74 -6.01 8.32
N GLN A 43 12.08 -6.06 7.03
CA GLN A 43 12.96 -5.09 6.37
C GLN A 43 12.28 -3.73 6.10
N GLY A 44 11.01 -3.58 6.46
CA GLY A 44 10.24 -2.35 6.29
C GLY A 44 9.66 -2.15 4.89
N HIS A 45 9.50 -3.22 4.10
CA HIS A 45 8.87 -3.11 2.79
C HIS A 45 7.35 -3.11 2.87
N ASP A 46 6.69 -2.18 2.17
CA ASP A 46 5.23 -2.18 2.05
C ASP A 46 4.74 -3.42 1.30
N PRO A 47 3.52 -3.94 1.57
CA PRO A 47 2.93 -5.09 0.89
C PRO A 47 3.04 -5.07 -0.64
N SER A 48 2.88 -3.88 -1.24
CA SER A 48 3.00 -3.68 -2.69
C SER A 48 4.44 -3.82 -3.20
N GLN A 49 5.44 -3.42 -2.41
CA GLN A 49 6.85 -3.58 -2.73
C GLN A 49 7.27 -5.04 -2.57
N ILE A 50 6.79 -5.72 -1.52
CA ILE A 50 7.02 -7.15 -1.31
C ILE A 50 6.55 -7.94 -2.52
N GLY A 51 5.33 -7.69 -3.02
CA GLY A 51 4.82 -8.36 -4.21
C GLY A 51 5.67 -8.12 -5.47
N ILE A 52 6.22 -6.92 -5.65
CA ILE A 52 7.14 -6.62 -6.76
C ILE A 52 8.44 -7.40 -6.59
N LYS A 53 9.00 -7.44 -5.38
CA LYS A 53 10.24 -8.17 -5.09
C LYS A 53 10.07 -9.67 -5.30
N LEU A 54 8.97 -10.26 -4.84
CA LEU A 54 8.70 -11.68 -5.08
C LEU A 54 8.55 -11.98 -6.58
N ARG A 55 7.92 -11.08 -7.35
CA ARG A 55 7.76 -11.24 -8.79
C ARG A 55 9.06 -11.08 -9.57
N ASP A 56 9.95 -10.19 -9.15
CA ASP A 56 11.15 -9.81 -9.92
C ASP A 56 12.43 -10.49 -9.40
N GLU A 57 12.57 -10.67 -8.08
CA GLU A 57 13.73 -11.26 -7.39
C GLU A 57 13.47 -12.71 -6.95
N GLY A 58 12.24 -13.03 -6.52
CA GLY A 58 11.89 -14.37 -6.02
C GLY A 58 12.31 -14.65 -4.57
N VAL A 59 12.21 -15.92 -4.18
CA VAL A 59 12.67 -16.43 -2.85
C VAL A 59 14.12 -16.91 -2.91
N THR A 60 14.48 -17.68 -3.93
CA THR A 60 15.86 -18.16 -4.20
C THR A 60 16.26 -17.90 -5.66
N GLY A 61 15.88 -16.74 -6.19
CA GLY A 61 16.05 -16.42 -7.61
C GLY A 61 14.97 -17.02 -8.52
N THR A 62 14.09 -17.87 -7.98
CA THR A 62 12.87 -18.32 -8.64
C THR A 62 11.76 -17.29 -8.43
N PRO A 63 11.30 -16.59 -9.49
CA PRO A 63 10.30 -15.55 -9.35
C PRO A 63 8.92 -16.13 -9.02
N VAL A 64 8.13 -15.41 -8.21
CA VAL A 64 6.78 -15.78 -7.79
C VAL A 64 5.77 -14.77 -8.36
N PRO A 65 5.08 -15.07 -9.47
CA PRO A 65 4.26 -14.09 -10.18
C PRO A 65 2.98 -13.66 -9.46
N ASP A 66 2.35 -14.60 -8.75
CA ASP A 66 1.12 -14.36 -7.99
C ASP A 66 1.19 -15.18 -6.70
N VAL A 67 1.45 -14.49 -5.58
CA VAL A 67 1.52 -15.09 -4.24
C VAL A 67 0.24 -15.84 -3.91
N LYS A 68 -0.93 -15.31 -4.31
CA LYS A 68 -2.20 -15.96 -4.00
C LYS A 68 -2.37 -17.29 -4.73
N LEU A 69 -1.88 -17.41 -5.96
CA LEU A 69 -1.93 -18.68 -6.69
C LEU A 69 -0.95 -19.70 -6.09
N ALA A 70 0.21 -19.24 -5.61
CA ALA A 70 1.24 -20.11 -5.06
C ALA A 70 0.91 -20.62 -3.64
N THR A 71 0.37 -19.76 -2.77
CA THR A 71 0.13 -20.10 -1.35
C THR A 71 -1.35 -20.30 -1.00
N GLY A 72 -2.27 -19.87 -1.88
CA GLY A 72 -3.70 -19.83 -1.60
C GLY A 72 -4.16 -18.64 -0.75
N LYS A 73 -3.22 -17.87 -0.16
CA LYS A 73 -3.49 -16.73 0.71
C LYS A 73 -3.11 -15.40 0.04
N LYS A 74 -3.78 -14.31 0.37
CA LYS A 74 -3.30 -12.98 -0.03
C LYS A 74 -2.05 -12.63 0.76
N LEU A 75 -1.21 -11.79 0.18
CA LEU A 75 -0.02 -11.26 0.86
C LEU A 75 -0.36 -10.57 2.19
N THR A 76 -1.49 -9.83 2.26
CA THR A 76 -1.94 -9.20 3.52
C THR A 76 -2.41 -10.20 4.56
N GLU A 77 -2.99 -11.34 4.13
CA GLU A 77 -3.43 -12.41 5.03
C GLU A 77 -2.20 -13.12 5.65
N ILE A 78 -1.16 -13.36 4.86
CA ILE A 78 0.12 -13.91 5.36
C ILE A 78 0.75 -12.98 6.40
N LEU A 79 0.74 -11.67 6.17
CA LEU A 79 1.28 -10.70 7.12
C LEU A 79 0.47 -10.64 8.42
N GLU A 80 -0.86 -10.73 8.33
CA GLU A 80 -1.75 -10.76 9.50
C GLU A 80 -1.53 -12.04 10.33
N GLU A 81 -1.47 -13.22 9.69
CA GLU A 81 -1.26 -14.50 10.37
C GLU A 81 0.10 -14.60 11.10
N ASN A 82 1.08 -13.81 10.67
CA ASN A 82 2.43 -13.79 11.23
C ASN A 82 2.71 -12.55 12.10
N ASP A 83 1.68 -11.78 12.47
CA ASP A 83 1.80 -10.55 13.28
C ASP A 83 2.81 -9.53 12.68
N ALA A 84 3.00 -9.55 11.36
CA ALA A 84 3.96 -8.72 10.61
C ALA A 84 3.27 -7.59 9.82
N GLN A 85 1.98 -7.35 10.07
CA GLN A 85 1.23 -6.27 9.46
C GLN A 85 1.55 -4.91 10.10
N SER A 86 1.51 -3.85 9.31
CA SER A 86 1.64 -2.48 9.82
C SER A 86 0.35 -2.00 10.48
N ASP A 87 0.46 -1.14 11.49
CA ASP A 87 -0.70 -0.58 12.23
C ASP A 87 -1.65 0.23 11.35
N ILE A 88 -1.15 0.80 10.25
CA ILE A 88 -1.93 1.63 9.33
C ILE A 88 -1.88 1.00 7.95
N PRO A 89 -3.03 0.92 7.24
CA PRO A 89 -3.06 0.49 5.85
C PRO A 89 -2.09 1.28 4.97
N ALA A 90 -1.31 0.56 4.16
CA ALA A 90 -0.24 1.16 3.35
C ALA A 90 -0.75 2.25 2.39
N ASP A 91 -1.95 2.12 1.82
CA ASP A 91 -2.52 3.12 0.92
C ASP A 91 -2.87 4.44 1.64
N LEU A 92 -3.35 4.34 2.88
CA LEU A 92 -3.61 5.47 3.75
C LEU A 92 -2.30 6.15 4.19
N ARG A 93 -1.31 5.38 4.66
CA ARG A 93 0.03 5.87 5.02
C ARG A 93 0.66 6.65 3.87
N ASN A 94 0.66 6.09 2.67
CA ASN A 94 1.21 6.72 1.47
C ASN A 94 0.52 8.06 1.11
N LEU A 95 -0.80 8.16 1.31
CA LEU A 95 -1.52 9.41 1.10
C LEU A 95 -1.25 10.44 2.20
N MET A 96 -1.10 10.00 3.45
CA MET A 96 -0.72 10.87 4.57
C MET A 96 0.67 11.46 4.34
N GLU A 97 1.67 10.64 4.00
CA GLU A 97 3.04 11.08 3.73
C GLU A 97 3.08 12.14 2.61
N ARG A 98 2.33 11.87 1.53
CA ARG A 98 2.18 12.84 0.44
C ARG A 98 1.50 14.14 0.88
N ALA A 99 0.48 14.06 1.74
CA ALA A 99 -0.23 15.22 2.25
C ALA A 99 0.67 16.09 3.14
N VAL A 100 1.46 15.47 4.02
CA VAL A 100 2.45 16.15 4.87
C VAL A 100 3.45 16.92 4.01
N ARG A 101 4.12 16.25 3.06
CA ARG A 101 5.07 16.89 2.13
C ARG A 101 4.46 18.06 1.35
N LEU A 102 3.22 17.89 0.85
CA LEU A 102 2.52 18.96 0.13
C LEU A 102 2.19 20.15 1.03
N ARG A 103 1.82 19.89 2.30
CA ARG A 103 1.49 20.93 3.26
C ARG A 103 2.71 21.75 3.64
N GLU A 104 3.83 21.10 3.93
CA GLU A 104 5.11 21.76 4.20
C GLU A 104 5.56 22.62 3.01
N HIS A 105 5.48 22.10 1.78
CA HIS A 105 5.80 22.84 0.57
C HIS A 105 4.93 24.09 0.40
N VAL A 106 3.61 23.96 0.59
CA VAL A 106 2.65 25.06 0.45
C VAL A 106 2.82 26.12 1.54
N GLN A 107 3.24 25.73 2.75
CA GLN A 107 3.56 26.67 3.83
C GLN A 107 4.76 27.54 3.48
N GLN A 108 5.80 26.94 2.89
CA GLN A 108 6.98 27.68 2.42
C GLN A 108 6.67 28.51 1.15
N ASN A 109 5.74 28.05 0.31
CA ASN A 109 5.41 28.63 -0.99
C ASN A 109 3.92 29.01 -1.08
N PRO A 110 3.45 30.06 -0.36
CA PRO A 110 2.03 30.38 -0.25
C PRO A 110 1.37 30.84 -1.56
N GLN A 111 2.14 31.18 -2.60
CA GLN A 111 1.61 31.58 -3.91
C GLN A 111 1.41 30.40 -4.87
N ASP A 112 1.82 29.18 -4.50
CA ASP A 112 1.65 27.99 -5.33
C ASP A 112 0.22 27.42 -5.23
N TYR A 113 -0.70 28.03 -5.97
CA TYR A 113 -2.12 27.64 -5.99
C TYR A 113 -2.35 26.24 -6.58
N GLN A 114 -1.44 25.77 -7.46
CA GLN A 114 -1.55 24.43 -8.03
C GLN A 114 -1.32 23.37 -6.96
N ASN A 115 -0.28 23.52 -6.14
CA ASN A 115 -0.03 22.59 -5.05
C ASN A 115 -1.00 22.75 -3.88
N LYS A 116 -1.55 23.95 -3.62
CA LYS A 116 -2.70 24.13 -2.71
C LYS A 116 -3.90 23.27 -3.12
N ARG A 117 -4.26 23.29 -4.41
CA ARG A 117 -5.33 22.45 -4.95
C ARG A 117 -4.97 20.95 -4.87
N SER A 118 -3.71 20.59 -5.12
CA SER A 118 -3.25 19.20 -5.00
C SER A 118 -3.31 18.69 -3.55
N LEU A 119 -2.93 19.52 -2.58
CA LEU A 119 -3.07 19.23 -1.15
C LEU A 119 -4.52 18.97 -0.79
N GLN A 120 -5.44 19.89 -1.12
CA GLN A 120 -6.87 19.73 -0.86
C GLN A 120 -7.43 18.41 -1.43
N ASN A 121 -7.08 18.06 -2.66
CA ASN A 121 -7.50 16.80 -3.27
C ASN A 121 -6.88 15.58 -2.59
N THR A 122 -5.63 15.69 -2.10
CA THR A 122 -4.94 14.59 -1.42
C THR A 122 -5.57 14.35 -0.05
N GLU A 123 -5.77 15.41 0.75
CA GLU A 123 -6.46 15.31 2.03
C GLU A 123 -7.91 14.81 1.87
N SER A 124 -8.60 15.17 0.79
CA SER A 124 -9.95 14.65 0.51
C SER A 124 -9.95 13.13 0.29
N LYS A 125 -8.91 12.58 -0.33
CA LYS A 125 -8.74 11.12 -0.45
C LYS A 125 -8.41 10.47 0.88
N VAL A 126 -7.52 11.08 1.66
CA VAL A 126 -7.19 10.61 3.03
C VAL A 126 -8.47 10.49 3.85
N ARG A 127 -9.27 11.56 3.93
CA ARG A 127 -10.54 11.56 4.67
C ARG A 127 -11.51 10.49 4.17
N ARG A 128 -11.51 10.20 2.87
CA ARG A 128 -12.35 9.14 2.28
C ARG A 128 -11.88 7.75 2.67
N LEU A 129 -10.57 7.49 2.71
CA LEU A 129 -10.02 6.21 3.18
C LEU A 129 -10.19 6.05 4.68
N VAL A 130 -9.97 7.11 5.46
CA VAL A 130 -10.26 7.10 6.90
C VAL A 130 -11.72 6.71 7.15
N ALA A 131 -12.66 7.27 6.41
CA ALA A 131 -14.07 6.89 6.55
C ALA A 131 -14.37 5.44 6.12
N TYR A 132 -13.54 4.84 5.26
CA TYR A 132 -13.68 3.46 4.82
C TYR A 132 -13.16 2.47 5.86
N TYR A 133 -11.98 2.75 6.43
CA TYR A 133 -11.31 1.89 7.42
C TYR A 133 -11.77 2.10 8.87
N ARG A 134 -12.51 3.19 9.15
CA ARG A 134 -12.99 3.50 10.50
C ARG A 134 -13.94 2.42 11.03
N GLY A 135 -13.61 1.91 12.21
CA GLY A 135 -14.35 0.87 12.93
C GLY A 135 -13.93 -0.56 12.56
N ASP A 136 -12.94 -0.71 11.68
CA ASP A 136 -12.36 -1.99 11.29
C ASP A 136 -10.84 -1.91 11.53
N GLU A 137 -10.05 -1.47 10.55
CA GLU A 137 -8.59 -1.30 10.66
C GLU A 137 -8.17 0.02 11.34
N LEU A 138 -9.09 0.96 11.54
CA LEU A 138 -8.86 2.18 12.31
C LEU A 138 -9.85 2.28 13.47
N GLU A 139 -9.41 2.87 14.57
CA GLU A 139 -10.26 3.16 15.72
C GLU A 139 -11.52 3.97 15.32
N ALA A 140 -12.64 3.70 15.99
CA ALA A 140 -13.93 4.29 15.63
C ALA A 140 -13.97 5.82 15.76
N ASP A 141 -13.18 6.38 16.67
CA ASP A 141 -13.03 7.81 16.93
C ASP A 141 -11.84 8.45 16.19
N PHE A 142 -11.14 7.68 15.35
CA PHE A 142 -10.00 8.18 14.58
C PHE A 142 -10.38 9.39 13.71
N GLN A 143 -9.62 10.47 13.88
CA GLN A 143 -9.78 11.73 13.16
C GLN A 143 -8.47 12.17 12.51
N TYR A 144 -8.54 12.40 11.20
CA TYR A 144 -7.41 12.90 10.44
C TYR A 144 -7.14 14.39 10.73
N SER A 145 -5.93 14.67 11.19
CA SER A 145 -5.32 16.00 11.21
C SER A 145 -3.89 15.92 10.64
N TYR A 146 -3.26 17.08 10.42
CA TYR A 146 -1.86 17.10 9.99
C TYR A 146 -0.93 16.61 11.10
N ASP A 147 -1.18 17.05 12.33
CA ASP A 147 -0.33 16.70 13.47
C ASP A 147 -0.40 15.19 13.74
N VAL A 148 -1.61 14.61 13.73
CA VAL A 148 -1.82 13.16 13.82
C VAL A 148 -1.10 12.42 12.69
N ALA A 149 -1.14 12.94 11.47
CA ALA A 149 -0.46 12.31 10.35
C ALA A 149 1.08 12.37 10.47
N VAL A 150 1.64 13.42 11.08
CA VAL A 150 3.08 13.51 11.34
C VAL A 150 3.47 12.51 12.44
N GLU A 151 2.73 12.48 13.56
CA GLU A 151 2.98 11.55 14.66
C GLU A 151 3.01 10.09 14.18
N LEU A 152 1.97 9.67 13.45
CA LEU A 152 1.87 8.31 12.92
C LEU A 152 2.95 7.94 11.89
N LEU A 153 3.57 8.92 11.24
CA LEU A 153 4.66 8.71 10.27
C LEU A 153 6.05 8.77 10.92
N GLU A 154 6.17 9.33 12.12
CA GLU A 154 7.43 9.38 12.89
C GLU A 154 7.60 8.14 13.79
N GLU A 155 6.49 7.52 14.19
CA GLU A 155 6.47 6.31 15.03
C GLU A 155 6.83 5.01 14.29
N ASN A 156 6.92 5.04 12.95
CA ASN A 156 7.17 3.89 12.06
C ASN A 156 8.21 4.21 10.98
#